data_AF-A0A260Z549-F1
#
_entry.id   AF-A0A260Z549-F1
#
_cell.length_a   1.000
_cell.length_b   1.000
_cell.length_c   1.000
_cell.angle_alpha   90.00
_cell.angle_beta   90.00
_cell.angle_gamma   90.00
#
_symmetry.space_group_name_H-M   'P 1'
#
loop_
_entity.id
_entity.type
_entity.pdbx_description
1 polymer ?
#
loop_
_entity_poly.entity_id
_entity_poly.type
_entity_poly.pdbx_seq_one_letter_code
_entity_poly.pdbx_strand_id
1 'polypeptide(L)'
;METAQACPVCESNDYETINGECVNGKQTIHSIPKKHCVITGAASQTKEVACSAFTAFQKTLLTILVLSMVFLSIGFICICRRN
;
A
#
# COMPACT_ATOMS: atom_id res chain seq x y z
N MET A 1 -39.24 25.84 -20.09
CA MET A 1 -39.10 25.53 -18.65
C MET A 1 -37.94 24.55 -18.54
N GLU A 2 -36.76 25.05 -18.19
CA GLU A 2 -35.58 24.21 -17.98
C GLU A 2 -35.59 23.79 -16.51
N THR A 3 -35.86 22.52 -16.25
CA THR A 3 -35.68 21.97 -14.91
C THR A 3 -34.18 21.93 -14.63
N ALA A 4 -33.71 22.81 -13.76
CA ALA A 4 -32.36 22.71 -13.19
C ALA A 4 -32.27 21.38 -12.44
N GLN A 5 -31.85 20.33 -13.13
CA GLN A 5 -31.71 19.00 -12.58
C GLN A 5 -30.53 19.04 -11.61
N ALA A 6 -30.82 19.12 -10.31
CA ALA A 6 -29.81 18.99 -9.29
C ALA A 6 -29.12 17.62 -9.48
N CYS A 7 -27.80 17.64 -9.64
CA CYS A 7 -27.01 16.42 -9.71
C CYS A 7 -27.21 15.62 -8.40
N PRO A 8 -27.43 14.30 -8.47
CA PRO A 8 -27.65 13.47 -7.29
C PRO A 8 -26.42 13.50 -6.37
N VAL A 9 -26.63 13.38 -5.06
CA VAL A 9 -25.54 13.21 -4.08
C VAL A 9 -25.04 11.76 -4.15
N CYS A 10 -23.73 11.56 -4.16
CA CYS A 10 -23.14 10.23 -4.23
C CYS A 10 -23.46 9.38 -2.99
N GLU A 11 -24.02 8.19 -3.18
CA GLU A 11 -24.25 7.21 -2.11
C GLU A 11 -22.98 6.39 -1.85
N SER A 12 -22.87 5.72 -0.70
CA SER A 12 -21.67 4.92 -0.33
C SER A 12 -21.30 3.84 -1.36
N ASN A 13 -22.24 3.38 -2.17
CA ASN A 13 -22.03 2.40 -3.24
C ASN A 13 -21.56 3.00 -4.58
N ASP A 14 -21.58 4.33 -4.72
CA ASP A 14 -21.11 5.01 -5.93
C ASP A 14 -19.62 5.37 -5.88
N TYR A 15 -18.88 4.94 -4.84
CA TYR A 15 -17.44 5.19 -4.73
C TYR A 15 -16.61 3.99 -5.22
N GLU A 16 -15.61 4.27 -6.06
CA GLU A 16 -14.48 3.38 -6.31
C GLU A 16 -13.34 3.68 -5.35
N THR A 17 -12.78 2.62 -4.80
CA THR A 17 -11.64 2.65 -3.92
C THR A 17 -10.37 2.53 -4.76
N ILE A 18 -9.55 3.57 -4.78
CA ILE A 18 -8.23 3.57 -5.40
C ILE A 18 -7.20 3.36 -4.30
N ASN A 19 -6.51 2.23 -4.39
CA ASN A 19 -5.44 1.85 -3.49
C ASN A 19 -4.14 2.51 -3.95
N GLY A 20 -3.65 3.50 -3.20
CA GLY A 20 -2.35 4.14 -3.48
C GLY A 20 -1.15 3.22 -3.22
N GLU A 21 0.07 3.70 -3.43
CA GLU A 21 1.26 2.89 -3.12
C GLU A 21 1.45 2.70 -1.62
N CYS A 22 2.05 1.56 -1.24
CA CYS A 22 2.40 1.29 0.15
C CYS A 22 3.77 1.91 0.48
N VAL A 23 3.76 3.04 1.18
CA VAL A 23 4.96 3.79 1.56
C VAL A 23 5.10 3.77 3.08
N ASN A 24 6.25 3.33 3.60
CA ASN A 24 6.51 3.27 5.05
C ASN A 24 5.45 2.51 5.88
N GLY A 25 4.86 1.47 5.30
CA GLY A 25 3.84 0.65 5.97
C GLY A 25 2.44 1.28 6.01
N LYS A 26 2.25 2.39 5.29
CA LYS A 26 0.97 3.09 5.15
C LYS A 26 0.59 3.23 3.68
N GLN A 27 -0.68 3.01 3.39
CA GLN A 27 -1.26 3.16 2.07
C GLN A 27 -2.41 4.16 2.17
N THR A 28 -2.41 5.10 1.24
CA THR A 28 -3.46 6.09 1.11
C THR A 28 -4.56 5.54 0.20
N ILE A 29 -5.76 5.37 0.74
CA ILE A 29 -6.93 4.93 0.00
C ILE A 29 -7.75 6.16 -0.38
N HIS A 30 -7.89 6.40 -1.69
CA HIS A 30 -8.71 7.48 -2.23
C HIS A 30 -10.05 6.92 -2.73
N SER A 31 -11.16 7.49 -2.27
CA SER A 31 -12.50 7.15 -2.77
C SER A 31 -12.91 8.15 -3.85
N ILE A 32 -13.07 7.69 -5.10
CA ILE A 32 -13.50 8.51 -6.24
C ILE A 32 -14.90 8.06 -6.68
N PRO A 33 -15.87 8.97 -6.89
CA PRO A 33 -17.19 8.58 -7.36
C PRO A 33 -17.18 8.04 -8.80
N LYS A 34 -17.93 6.96 -9.07
CA LYS A 34 -18.09 6.30 -10.38
C LYS A 34 -18.96 7.09 -11.36
N LYS A 35 -19.83 7.97 -10.88
CA LYS A 35 -20.87 8.68 -11.66
C LYS A 35 -20.76 10.20 -11.48
N HIS A 36 -21.40 10.96 -12.36
CA HIS A 36 -21.62 12.41 -12.23
C HIS A 36 -22.55 12.72 -11.05
N CYS A 37 -22.06 12.54 -9.83
CA CYS A 37 -22.74 12.85 -8.58
C CYS A 37 -21.92 13.87 -7.78
N VAL A 38 -22.60 14.70 -6.98
CA VAL A 38 -21.95 15.75 -6.20
C VAL A 38 -21.39 15.13 -4.92
N ILE A 39 -20.08 15.25 -4.74
CA ILE A 39 -19.38 14.86 -3.51
C ILE A 39 -19.69 15.93 -2.46
N THR A 40 -20.53 15.61 -1.48
CA THR A 40 -20.67 16.45 -0.29
C THR A 40 -19.43 16.26 0.58
N GLY A 41 -18.89 17.35 1.13
CA GLY A 41 -17.51 17.48 1.63
C GLY A 41 -17.01 16.49 2.69
N ALA A 42 -17.85 15.56 3.17
CA ALA A 42 -17.47 14.49 4.08
C ALA A 42 -17.05 13.18 3.38
N ALA A 43 -17.19 13.06 2.06
CA ALA A 43 -17.01 11.79 1.35
C ALA A 43 -15.74 11.67 0.52
N SER A 44 -14.95 12.74 0.39
CA SER A 44 -13.54 12.65 -0.05
C SER A 44 -12.66 12.22 1.13
N GLN A 45 -13.02 11.12 1.80
CA GLN A 45 -12.25 10.60 2.92
C GLN A 45 -11.09 9.78 2.39
N THR A 46 -9.96 10.47 2.28
CA THR A 46 -8.66 9.81 2.15
C THR A 46 -8.39 9.05 3.44
N LYS A 47 -8.33 7.72 3.39
CA LYS A 47 -8.05 6.88 4.57
C LYS A 47 -6.65 6.32 4.49
N GLU A 48 -5.85 6.55 5.53
CA GLU A 48 -4.58 5.84 5.71
C GLU A 48 -4.86 4.46 6.30
N VAL A 49 -4.45 3.42 5.60
CA VAL A 49 -4.54 2.03 6.05
C VAL A 49 -3.15 1.44 6.17
N ALA A 50 -2.95 0.58 7.17
CA ALA A 50 -1.70 -0.16 7.32
C ALA A 50 -1.54 -1.13 6.14
N CYS A 51 -0.37 -1.10 5.51
CA CYS A 51 -0.03 -1.95 4.37
C CYS A 51 1.38 -2.52 4.56
N SER A 52 1.74 -3.53 3.79
CA SER A 52 3.11 -4.04 3.73
C SER A 52 3.56 -4.09 2.27
N ALA A 53 4.60 -3.32 1.93
CA ALA A 53 5.18 -3.29 0.58
C ALA A 53 5.80 -4.62 0.18
N PHE A 54 6.22 -5.42 1.17
CA PHE A 54 6.74 -6.76 0.99
C PHE A 54 5.86 -7.78 1.70
N THR A 55 5.51 -8.84 0.98
CA THR A 55 4.83 -10.00 1.57
C THR A 55 5.73 -10.64 2.62
N ALA A 56 5.16 -11.26 3.66
CA ALA A 56 5.91 -11.96 4.70
C ALA A 56 6.96 -12.93 4.13
N PHE A 57 6.60 -13.66 3.07
CA PHE A 57 7.50 -14.56 2.35
C PHE A 57 8.74 -13.85 1.76
N GLN A 58 8.58 -12.67 1.16
CA GLN A 58 9.69 -11.90 0.60
C GLN A 58 10.65 -11.43 1.70
N LYS A 59 10.11 -10.97 2.84
CA LYS A 59 10.93 -10.60 4.00
C LYS A 59 11.72 -11.78 4.55
N THR A 60 11.10 -12.96 4.65
CA THR A 60 11.77 -14.18 5.10
C THR A 60 12.91 -14.57 4.18
N LEU A 61 12.68 -14.60 2.86
CA LEU A 61 13.71 -14.92 1.88
C LEU A 61 14.90 -13.94 1.94
N LEU A 62 14.62 -12.64 2.01
CA LEU A 62 15.67 -11.62 2.10
C LEU A 62 16.50 -11.78 3.38
N THR A 63 15.84 -12.10 4.49
CA THR A 63 16.52 -12.35 5.78
C THR A 63 17.43 -13.57 5.71
N ILE A 64 16.95 -14.68 5.14
CA ILE A 64 17.75 -15.91 4.98
C ILE A 64 18.98 -15.64 4.10
N LEU A 65 18.79 -14.91 3.00
CA LEU A 65 19.87 -14.59 2.07
C LEU A 65 20.98 -13.78 2.76
N VAL A 66 20.60 -12.75 3.52
CA VAL A 66 21.56 -11.94 4.29
C VAL A 66 22.29 -12.80 5.33
N LEU A 67 21.57 -13.61 6.09
CA LEU A 67 22.19 -14.50 7.09
C LEU A 67 23.18 -15.48 6.45
N SER A 68 22.83 -16.07 5.31
CA SER A 68 23.71 -17.00 4.60
C SER A 68 25.04 -16.36 4.19
N MET A 69 25.01 -15.12 3.68
CA MET A 69 26.21 -14.37 3.32
C MET A 69 27.09 -14.07 4.55
N VAL A 70 26.47 -13.75 5.69
CA VAL A 70 27.21 -13.51 6.93
C VAL A 70 27.88 -14.79 7.42
N PHE A 71 27.20 -15.93 7.41
CA PHE A 71 27.81 -17.20 7.81
C PHE A 71 28.94 -17.63 6.88
N LEU A 72 28.76 -17.47 5.56
CA LEU A 72 29.80 -17.80 4.59
C LEU A 72 31.03 -16.91 4.74
N SER A 73 30.85 -15.61 4.95
CA SER A 73 31.98 -14.69 5.18
C SER A 73 32.72 -14.99 6.48
N ILE A 74 32.01 -15.28 7.58
CA ILE A 74 32.63 -15.71 8.84
C ILE A 74 33.38 -17.03 8.64
N GLY A 75 32.77 -18.01 7.99
CA GLY A 75 33.39 -19.30 7.69
C GLY A 75 34.67 -19.14 6.87
N PHE A 76 34.63 -18.30 5.84
CA PHE A 76 35.79 -17.98 5.00
C PHE A 76 36.91 -17.32 5.81
N ILE A 77 36.59 -16.31 6.63
CA ILE A 77 37.57 -15.65 7.51
C ILE A 77 38.20 -16.66 8.48
N CYS A 78 37.40 -17.53 9.09
CA CYS A 78 37.90 -18.56 10.00
C CYS A 78 38.86 -19.53 9.31
N ILE A 79 38.57 -19.92 8.06
CA ILE A 79 39.47 -20.77 7.25
C ILE A 79 40.76 -20.02 6.93
N CYS A 80 40.68 -18.77 6.45
CA CYS A 80 41.85 -17.95 6.13
C CYS A 80 42.73 -17.61 7.33
N ARG A 81 42.16 -17.56 8.54
CA ARG A 81 42.95 -17.34 9.78
C ARG A 81 43.60 -18.61 10.32
N ARG A 82 43.08 -19.78 9.94
CA ARG A 82 43.55 -21.08 10.43
C ARG A 82 44.68 -21.65 9.57
N ASN A 83 44.73 -21.29 8.29
CA ASN A 83 45.78 -21.67 7.36
C ASN A 83 46.88 -20.61 7.32
#